data_AF-A0A7C3R8F5-F1
#
_entry.id   AF-A0A7C3R8F5-F1
#
_cell.length_a   1.000
_cell.length_b   1.000
_cell.length_c   1.000
_cell.angle_alpha   90.00
_cell.angle_beta   90.00
_cell.angle_gamma   90.00
#
_symmetry.space_group_name_H-M   'P 1'
#
loop_
_entity.id
_entity.type
_entity.pdbx_description
1 polymer ?
#
loop_
_entity_poly.entity_id
_entity_poly.type
_entity_poly.pdbx_seq_one_letter_code
_entity_poly.pdbx_strand_id
1 'polypeptide(L)'
;WIDKTWTWNRMVEIAKKLTKDINGDGRIDQYGLLDTRDLFEIAWAWGGDMFEAEVYKGYPPKKLALDKAQNYNALLKALQERADLLYKHKVSPTPATLQVIEQIGPPLKTGKVGMVISGDWSIWGAMPKNYKWGIAAVPYSVPDVKKVCLYTDPLEIARTSKNINEAWEFVKYLASPFSQKILMEKTSRISSRRSLRSNYIEKISSFLVNSKKELEEVLSGAFKYCQEDAEHTVFGFYQLQSVWTSETDPLWLGKKQPKEVLDTLIQKVNQTITENLKKMSK
;
A
#
# COMPACT_ATOMS: atom_id res chain seq x y z
N TRP A 1 -14.30 2.44 -9.04
CA TRP A 1 -13.97 1.01 -9.28
C TRP A 1 -14.42 0.45 -10.62
N ILE A 2 -15.47 0.98 -11.28
CA ILE A 2 -15.92 0.50 -12.59
C ILE A 2 -15.68 1.51 -13.72
N ASP A 3 -15.28 2.73 -13.39
CA ASP A 3 -14.87 3.75 -14.35
C ASP A 3 -13.57 3.34 -15.04
N LYS A 4 -13.69 2.81 -16.27
CA LYS A 4 -12.57 2.36 -17.09
C LYS A 4 -11.71 3.51 -17.64
N THR A 5 -12.17 4.76 -17.50
CA THR A 5 -11.38 5.94 -17.92
C THR A 5 -10.34 6.33 -16.87
N TRP A 6 -10.52 5.90 -15.62
CA TRP A 6 -9.56 6.09 -14.54
C TRP A 6 -8.40 5.09 -14.63
N THR A 7 -7.43 5.42 -15.47
CA THR A 7 -6.24 4.59 -15.75
C THR A 7 -4.97 5.17 -15.12
N TRP A 8 -3.92 4.35 -15.02
CA TRP A 8 -2.60 4.78 -14.56
C TRP A 8 -2.10 6.00 -15.36
N ASN A 9 -2.21 5.94 -16.68
CA ASN A 9 -1.82 7.05 -17.55
C ASN A 9 -2.63 8.31 -17.27
N ARG A 10 -3.95 8.17 -17.07
CA ARG A 10 -4.80 9.32 -16.73
C ARG A 10 -4.42 9.93 -15.38
N MET A 11 -4.12 9.09 -14.39
CA MET A 11 -3.61 9.56 -13.10
C MET A 11 -2.27 10.30 -13.27
N VAL A 12 -1.35 9.78 -14.08
CA VAL A 12 -0.06 10.44 -14.37
C VAL A 12 -0.25 11.79 -15.07
N GLU A 13 -1.19 11.91 -16.00
CA GLU A 13 -1.53 13.19 -16.63
C GLU A 13 -2.03 14.22 -15.61
N ILE A 14 -2.88 13.80 -14.67
CA ILE A 14 -3.35 14.67 -13.59
C ILE A 14 -2.18 15.02 -12.66
N ALA A 15 -1.34 14.05 -12.31
CA ALA A 15 -0.16 14.26 -11.48
C ALA A 15 0.75 15.34 -12.09
N LYS A 16 0.99 15.32 -13.41
CA LYS A 16 1.76 16.38 -14.09
C LYS A 16 1.20 17.78 -13.90
N LYS A 17 -0.13 17.94 -13.85
CA LYS A 17 -0.79 19.24 -13.61
C LYS A 17 -0.73 19.67 -12.15
N LEU A 18 -0.65 18.71 -11.23
CA LEU A 18 -0.53 18.93 -9.80
C LEU A 18 0.91 19.17 -9.37
N THR A 19 1.89 18.73 -10.14
CA THR A 19 3.30 19.02 -9.91
C THR A 19 3.61 20.47 -10.24
N LYS A 20 4.10 21.24 -9.26
CA LYS A 20 4.34 22.67 -9.40
C LYS A 20 5.64 23.10 -8.73
N ASP A 21 6.38 23.93 -9.45
CA ASP A 21 7.29 24.92 -8.90
C ASP A 21 6.44 26.16 -8.59
N ILE A 22 6.20 26.42 -7.31
CA ILE A 22 5.29 27.47 -6.85
C ILE A 22 6.03 28.81 -6.77
N ASN A 23 7.31 28.79 -6.40
CA ASN A 23 8.12 29.99 -6.20
C ASN A 23 8.93 30.41 -7.44
N GLY A 24 8.98 29.58 -8.47
CA GLY A 24 9.69 29.83 -9.73
C GLY A 24 11.20 29.67 -9.65
N ASP A 25 11.72 28.96 -8.64
CA ASP A 25 13.18 28.80 -8.41
C ASP A 25 13.80 27.63 -9.21
N GLY A 26 12.99 26.95 -10.02
CA GLY A 26 13.39 25.79 -10.81
C GLY A 26 13.33 24.46 -10.04
N ARG A 27 12.88 24.46 -8.78
CA ARG A 27 12.68 23.27 -7.95
C ARG A 27 11.19 23.03 -7.72
N ILE A 28 10.82 21.75 -7.64
CA ILE A 28 9.42 21.37 -7.40
C ILE A 28 9.09 21.53 -5.91
N ASP A 29 8.10 22.38 -5.62
CA ASP A 29 7.56 22.61 -4.27
C ASP A 29 6.44 21.64 -3.89
N GLN A 30 5.67 21.22 -4.89
CA GLN A 30 4.52 20.33 -4.78
C GLN A 30 4.61 19.25 -5.85
N TYR A 31 4.51 17.99 -5.44
CA TYR A 31 4.49 16.83 -6.32
C TYR A 31 3.06 16.36 -6.56
N GLY A 32 2.80 15.85 -7.76
CA GLY A 32 1.46 15.42 -8.14
C GLY A 32 1.04 14.06 -7.60
N LEU A 33 1.99 13.14 -7.39
CA LEU A 33 1.69 11.75 -7.04
C LEU A 33 2.79 11.13 -6.18
N LEU A 34 2.39 10.35 -5.17
CA LEU A 34 3.25 9.41 -4.46
C LEU A 34 2.57 8.03 -4.45
N ASP A 35 3.27 7.01 -4.95
CA ASP A 35 2.84 5.61 -4.85
C ASP A 35 3.67 4.93 -3.76
N THR A 36 3.03 4.52 -2.67
CA THR A 36 3.68 3.93 -1.49
C THR A 36 3.56 2.40 -1.41
N ARG A 37 2.91 1.78 -2.39
CA ARG A 37 2.65 0.35 -2.41
C ARG A 37 3.93 -0.48 -2.42
N ASP A 38 3.87 -1.66 -1.81
CA ASP A 38 4.94 -2.67 -1.83
C ASP A 38 5.01 -3.35 -3.22
N LEU A 39 6.06 -4.12 -3.46
CA LEU A 39 6.34 -4.78 -4.73
C LEU A 39 5.27 -5.79 -5.12
N PHE A 40 4.72 -6.54 -4.16
CA PHE A 40 3.66 -7.50 -4.44
C PHE A 40 2.36 -6.80 -4.84
N GLU A 41 2.04 -5.65 -4.25
CA GLU A 41 0.85 -4.87 -4.59
C GLU A 41 0.95 -4.24 -5.98
N ILE A 42 2.12 -3.73 -6.35
CA ILE A 42 2.30 -3.21 -7.71
C ILE A 42 2.34 -4.36 -8.73
N ALA A 43 2.87 -5.53 -8.39
CA ALA A 43 2.76 -6.72 -9.27
C ALA A 43 1.30 -7.06 -9.54
N TRP A 44 0.46 -7.09 -8.50
CA TRP A 44 -0.98 -7.31 -8.61
C TRP A 44 -1.68 -6.29 -9.49
N ALA A 45 -1.39 -4.99 -9.29
CA ALA A 45 -1.98 -3.91 -10.08
C ALA A 45 -1.68 -4.06 -11.58
N TRP A 46 -0.49 -4.59 -11.91
CA TRP A 46 -0.03 -4.82 -13.27
C TRP A 46 -0.36 -6.23 -13.81
N GLY A 47 -1.21 -6.99 -13.13
CA GLY A 47 -1.77 -8.27 -13.62
C GLY A 47 -0.87 -9.49 -13.41
N GLY A 48 0.14 -9.38 -12.54
CA GLY A 48 0.98 -10.49 -12.11
C GLY A 48 0.90 -10.72 -10.61
N ASP A 49 1.76 -11.62 -10.13
CA ASP A 49 1.89 -11.92 -8.70
C ASP A 49 3.33 -12.34 -8.35
N MET A 50 3.80 -12.00 -7.16
CA MET A 50 5.12 -12.43 -6.68
C MET A 50 5.09 -13.85 -6.11
N PHE A 51 3.92 -14.34 -5.71
CA PHE A 51 3.77 -15.64 -5.07
C PHE A 51 2.72 -16.50 -5.77
N GLU A 52 2.84 -17.81 -5.60
CA GLU A 52 1.82 -18.75 -6.04
C GLU A 52 0.57 -18.64 -5.17
N ALA A 53 -0.60 -18.97 -5.73
CA ALA A 53 -1.89 -18.81 -5.06
C ALA A 53 -1.98 -19.60 -3.75
N GLU A 54 -1.30 -20.75 -3.64
CA GLU A 54 -1.24 -21.52 -2.40
C GLU A 54 -0.45 -20.84 -1.29
N VAL A 55 0.52 -19.98 -1.58
CA VAL A 55 1.31 -19.29 -0.54
C VAL A 55 0.39 -18.42 0.31
N TYR A 56 -0.59 -17.77 -0.30
CA TYR A 56 -1.59 -16.96 0.39
C TYR A 56 -2.51 -17.74 1.33
N LYS A 57 -2.47 -19.08 1.30
CA LYS A 57 -3.20 -19.95 2.24
C LYS A 57 -2.37 -20.33 3.47
N GLY A 58 -1.22 -19.66 3.70
CA GLY A 58 -0.33 -19.90 4.82
C GLY A 58 0.75 -20.96 4.57
N TYR A 59 0.93 -21.40 3.31
CA TYR A 59 2.02 -22.32 2.96
C TYR A 59 3.32 -21.53 2.75
N PRO A 60 4.47 -22.05 3.23
CA PRO A 60 5.72 -21.36 2.99
C PRO A 60 6.04 -21.37 1.48
N PRO A 61 6.48 -20.23 0.91
CA PRO A 61 6.84 -20.19 -0.49
C PRO A 61 8.04 -21.11 -0.74
N LYS A 62 8.05 -21.81 -1.88
CA LYS A 62 9.24 -22.57 -2.34
C LYS A 62 10.21 -21.68 -3.13
N LYS A 63 9.66 -20.69 -3.81
CA LYS A 63 10.31 -19.63 -4.58
C LYS A 63 9.28 -18.55 -4.89
N LEU A 64 9.73 -17.41 -5.40
CA LEU A 64 8.87 -16.44 -6.07
C LEU A 64 8.29 -17.04 -7.35
N ALA A 65 7.04 -16.68 -7.67
CA ALA A 65 6.33 -17.09 -8.90
C ALA A 65 6.75 -16.27 -10.13
N LEU A 66 7.95 -15.68 -10.12
CA LEU A 66 8.49 -14.78 -11.15
C LEU A 66 9.25 -15.53 -12.26
N ASP A 67 9.27 -16.86 -12.23
CA ASP A 67 9.65 -17.69 -13.39
C ASP A 67 8.53 -17.74 -14.45
N LYS A 68 7.30 -17.42 -14.05
CA LYS A 68 6.17 -17.21 -14.97
C LYS A 68 6.34 -15.88 -15.69
N ALA A 69 6.41 -15.92 -17.03
CA ALA A 69 6.61 -14.73 -17.86
C ALA A 69 5.58 -13.62 -17.59
N GLN A 70 4.30 -13.98 -17.34
CA GLN A 70 3.27 -13.01 -16.98
C GLN A 70 3.62 -12.23 -15.71
N ASN A 71 4.01 -12.94 -14.65
CA ASN A 71 4.34 -12.35 -13.36
C ASN A 71 5.61 -11.50 -13.42
N TYR A 72 6.64 -12.01 -14.09
CA TYR A 72 7.88 -11.28 -14.34
C TYR A 72 7.62 -9.98 -15.11
N ASN A 73 6.89 -10.06 -16.23
CA ASN A 73 6.62 -8.90 -17.08
C ASN A 73 5.74 -7.85 -16.36
N ALA A 74 4.77 -8.30 -15.57
CA ALA A 74 3.93 -7.40 -14.76
C ALA A 74 4.77 -6.62 -13.74
N LEU A 75 5.62 -7.29 -12.96
CA LEU A 75 6.46 -6.62 -11.96
C LEU A 75 7.53 -5.74 -12.65
N LEU A 76 8.15 -6.20 -13.74
CA LEU A 76 9.10 -5.40 -14.51
C LEU A 76 8.46 -4.09 -15.00
N LYS A 77 7.25 -4.18 -15.55
CA LYS A 77 6.48 -3.01 -16.01
C LYS A 77 6.12 -2.10 -14.84
N ALA A 78 5.69 -2.68 -13.71
CA ALA A 78 5.36 -1.93 -12.51
C ALA A 78 6.56 -1.13 -11.96
N LEU A 79 7.73 -1.76 -11.88
CA LEU A 79 8.98 -1.12 -11.47
C LEU A 79 9.37 0.02 -12.41
N GLN A 80 9.30 -0.22 -13.73
CA GLN A 80 9.59 0.81 -14.74
C GLN A 80 8.63 2.01 -14.61
N GLU A 81 7.34 1.76 -14.49
CA GLU A 81 6.32 2.81 -14.42
C GLU A 81 6.44 3.64 -13.14
N ARG A 82 6.73 2.99 -12.01
CA ARG A 82 7.02 3.69 -10.75
C ARG A 82 8.32 4.51 -10.84
N ALA A 83 9.38 3.98 -11.45
CA ALA A 83 10.62 4.73 -11.68
C ALA A 83 10.41 5.92 -12.64
N ASP A 84 9.58 5.75 -13.67
CA ASP A 84 9.22 6.82 -14.61
C ASP A 84 8.49 7.98 -13.90
N LEU A 85 7.75 7.75 -12.81
CA LEU A 85 7.17 8.84 -12.00
C LEU A 85 8.25 9.79 -11.46
N LEU A 86 9.41 9.25 -11.05
CA LEU A 86 10.51 10.03 -10.49
C LEU A 86 11.35 10.69 -11.59
N TYR A 87 11.78 9.91 -12.58
CA TYR A 87 12.86 10.34 -13.47
C TYR A 87 12.39 10.88 -14.83
N LYS A 88 11.28 10.35 -15.35
CA LYS A 88 10.76 10.73 -16.66
C LYS A 88 9.67 11.78 -16.55
N HIS A 89 8.70 11.54 -15.67
CA HIS A 89 7.57 12.43 -15.46
C HIS A 89 7.85 13.49 -14.39
N LYS A 90 8.77 13.20 -13.45
CA LYS A 90 9.14 14.09 -12.34
C LYS A 90 7.92 14.55 -11.53
N VAL A 91 6.93 13.67 -11.38
CA VAL A 91 5.68 13.93 -10.66
C VAL A 91 5.65 13.34 -9.25
N SER A 92 6.63 12.50 -8.93
CA SER A 92 6.83 11.92 -7.60
C SER A 92 8.15 12.43 -7.01
N PRO A 93 8.21 12.66 -5.69
CA PRO A 93 9.46 13.03 -5.03
C PRO A 93 10.48 11.90 -5.15
N THR A 94 11.76 12.26 -5.21
CA THR A 94 12.87 11.31 -5.02
C THR A 94 12.89 10.81 -3.56
N PRO A 95 13.57 9.70 -3.24
CA PRO A 95 13.67 9.24 -1.85
C PRO A 95 14.21 10.31 -0.88
N ALA A 96 15.24 11.07 -1.30
CA ALA A 96 15.79 12.16 -0.48
C ALA A 96 14.77 13.29 -0.28
N THR A 97 14.03 13.67 -1.33
CA THR A 97 12.97 14.68 -1.21
C THR A 97 11.82 14.21 -0.35
N LEU A 98 11.41 12.94 -0.49
CA LEU A 98 10.35 12.33 0.31
C LEU A 98 10.71 12.35 1.79
N GLN A 99 11.95 12.01 2.15
CA GLN A 99 12.43 12.08 3.53
C GLN A 99 12.28 13.49 4.14
N VAL A 100 12.57 14.54 3.36
CA VAL A 100 12.38 15.93 3.80
C VAL A 100 10.89 16.26 3.98
N ILE A 101 10.02 15.78 3.09
CA ILE A 101 8.56 15.95 3.23
C ILE A 101 8.06 15.25 4.51
N GLU A 102 8.52 14.03 4.76
CA GLU A 102 8.10 13.22 5.91
C GLU A 102 8.55 13.80 7.26
N GLN A 103 9.66 14.54 7.30
CA GLN A 103 10.08 15.30 8.48
C GLN A 103 9.08 16.41 8.85
N ILE A 104 8.35 16.96 7.87
CA ILE A 104 7.30 17.97 8.11
C ILE A 104 6.01 17.27 8.59
N GLY A 105 5.72 16.10 8.04
CA GLY A 105 4.58 15.27 8.43
C GLY A 105 4.16 14.31 7.31
N PRO A 106 3.04 13.57 7.48
CA PRO A 106 2.56 12.63 6.48
C PRO A 106 2.38 13.31 5.11
N PRO A 107 2.91 12.76 4.00
CA PRO A 107 3.00 13.48 2.72
C PRO A 107 1.70 14.14 2.25
N LEU A 108 0.58 13.43 2.32
CA LEU A 108 -0.74 13.98 1.98
C LEU A 108 -1.11 15.19 2.86
N LYS A 109 -0.81 15.14 4.15
CA LYS A 109 -1.18 16.18 5.13
C LYS A 109 -0.30 17.42 5.06
N THR A 110 0.89 17.32 4.47
CA THR A 110 1.78 18.49 4.30
C THR A 110 1.30 19.45 3.22
N GLY A 111 0.39 19.02 2.33
CA GLY A 111 0.04 19.76 1.11
C GLY A 111 1.11 19.71 0.01
N LYS A 112 2.24 19.03 0.23
CA LYS A 112 3.32 18.89 -0.76
C LYS A 112 3.10 17.75 -1.75
N VAL A 113 2.11 16.90 -1.55
CA VAL A 113 1.77 15.80 -2.47
C VAL A 113 0.26 15.81 -2.77
N GLY A 114 -0.09 15.94 -4.05
CA GLY A 114 -1.48 16.09 -4.50
C GLY A 114 -2.30 14.80 -4.48
N MET A 115 -1.70 13.65 -4.79
CA MET A 115 -2.34 12.33 -4.73
C MET A 115 -1.39 11.33 -4.09
N VAL A 116 -1.93 10.46 -3.23
CA VAL A 116 -1.16 9.39 -2.58
C VAL A 116 -1.90 8.07 -2.78
N ILE A 117 -1.23 7.07 -3.34
CA ILE A 117 -1.71 5.68 -3.34
C ILE A 117 -1.13 4.98 -2.12
N SER A 118 -2.00 4.63 -1.17
CA SER A 118 -1.64 4.03 0.11
C SER A 118 -2.86 3.40 0.78
N GLY A 119 -2.67 2.83 1.98
CA GLY A 119 -3.76 2.42 2.86
C GLY A 119 -4.37 3.57 3.67
N ASP A 120 -5.32 3.24 4.53
CA ASP A 120 -6.05 4.22 5.35
C ASP A 120 -5.16 4.93 6.39
N TRP A 121 -3.96 4.40 6.68
CA TRP A 121 -2.99 5.07 7.56
C TRP A 121 -2.55 6.44 7.08
N SER A 122 -2.66 6.73 5.79
CA SER A 122 -2.43 8.06 5.24
C SER A 122 -3.33 9.14 5.86
N ILE A 123 -4.45 8.73 6.47
CA ILE A 123 -5.48 9.63 7.00
C ILE A 123 -5.69 9.47 8.51
N TRP A 124 -4.88 8.64 9.18
CA TRP A 124 -4.96 8.47 10.64
C TRP A 124 -4.65 9.77 11.39
N GLY A 125 -5.41 10.05 12.44
CA GLY A 125 -5.32 11.30 13.21
C GLY A 125 -5.99 12.47 12.50
N ALA A 126 -5.79 13.68 13.02
CA ALA A 126 -6.42 14.88 12.48
C ALA A 126 -5.87 15.25 11.09
N MET A 127 -6.74 15.75 10.22
CA MET A 127 -6.35 16.43 8.98
C MET A 127 -6.11 17.92 9.27
N PRO A 128 -5.29 18.62 8.47
CA PRO A 128 -5.14 20.06 8.59
C PRO A 128 -6.49 20.77 8.48
N LYS A 129 -6.67 21.88 9.20
CA LYS A 129 -7.93 22.65 9.16
C LYS A 129 -8.19 23.15 7.72
N ASN A 130 -9.46 23.07 7.30
CA ASN A 130 -9.92 23.48 5.98
C ASN A 130 -9.21 22.77 4.80
N TYR A 131 -8.57 21.63 5.05
CA TYR A 131 -7.93 20.84 4.01
C TYR A 131 -9.01 20.11 3.20
N LYS A 132 -9.14 20.43 1.90
CA LYS A 132 -10.09 19.79 1.01
C LYS A 132 -9.42 18.62 0.29
N TRP A 133 -9.88 17.41 0.57
CA TRP A 133 -9.33 16.19 -0.02
C TRP A 133 -10.41 15.11 -0.15
N GLY A 134 -10.12 14.09 -0.94
CA GLY A 134 -11.04 13.01 -1.26
C GLY A 134 -10.32 11.66 -1.30
N ILE A 135 -11.10 10.59 -1.33
CA ILE A 135 -10.63 9.23 -1.57
C ILE A 135 -11.32 8.70 -2.82
N ALA A 136 -10.57 7.97 -3.65
CA ALA A 136 -11.08 7.34 -4.85
C ALA A 136 -10.54 5.91 -4.96
N ALA A 137 -11.10 5.15 -5.90
CA ALA A 137 -10.51 3.86 -6.26
C ALA A 137 -9.10 4.06 -6.87
N VAL A 138 -8.21 3.08 -6.65
CA VAL A 138 -6.93 3.05 -7.38
C VAL A 138 -7.19 2.93 -8.90
N PRO A 139 -6.35 3.53 -9.75
CA PRO A 139 -6.53 3.47 -11.19
C PRO A 139 -6.26 2.08 -11.74
N TYR A 140 -6.84 1.79 -12.90
CA TYR A 140 -6.45 0.62 -13.69
C TYR A 140 -5.05 0.81 -14.27
N SER A 141 -4.09 0.00 -13.83
CA SER A 141 -2.79 -0.11 -14.53
C SER A 141 -2.90 -0.98 -15.78
N VAL A 142 -3.74 -2.01 -15.72
CA VAL A 142 -4.08 -2.90 -16.84
C VAL A 142 -5.60 -3.00 -16.94
N PRO A 143 -6.20 -3.02 -18.15
CA PRO A 143 -7.64 -3.19 -18.31
C PRO A 143 -8.15 -4.42 -17.56
N ASP A 144 -9.29 -4.25 -16.87
CA ASP A 144 -10.02 -5.30 -16.14
C ASP A 144 -9.27 -5.99 -14.98
N VAL A 145 -8.00 -5.65 -14.72
CA VAL A 145 -7.28 -6.06 -13.52
C VAL A 145 -7.70 -5.18 -12.34
N LYS A 146 -8.35 -5.81 -11.35
CA LYS A 146 -8.77 -5.16 -10.10
C LYS A 146 -8.33 -6.00 -8.93
N LYS A 147 -7.22 -5.60 -8.31
CA LYS A 147 -6.68 -6.25 -7.14
C LYS A 147 -6.02 -5.19 -6.27
N VAL A 148 -6.51 -5.04 -5.05
CA VAL A 148 -5.96 -4.14 -4.03
C VAL A 148 -5.62 -4.90 -2.77
N CYS A 149 -4.72 -4.36 -1.97
CA CYS A 149 -4.35 -4.98 -0.72
C CYS A 149 -5.39 -4.68 0.36
N LEU A 150 -5.78 -5.71 1.11
CA LEU A 150 -6.44 -5.58 2.41
C LEU A 150 -5.40 -5.92 3.48
N TYR A 151 -4.92 -4.90 4.16
CA TYR A 151 -4.11 -5.06 5.37
C TYR A 151 -5.01 -5.43 6.54
N THR A 152 -4.56 -6.37 7.38
CA THR A 152 -5.27 -6.78 8.59
C THR A 152 -4.36 -6.73 9.82
N ASP A 153 -4.68 -5.97 10.86
CA ASP A 153 -3.86 -5.98 12.09
C ASP A 153 -4.46 -6.97 13.11
N PRO A 154 -4.05 -8.26 13.18
CA PRO A 154 -4.60 -9.21 14.13
C PRO A 154 -4.23 -8.86 15.57
N LEU A 155 -5.16 -9.07 16.49
CA LEU A 155 -4.85 -9.11 17.92
C LEU A 155 -4.41 -10.53 18.28
N GLU A 156 -3.16 -10.68 18.68
CA GLU A 156 -2.56 -11.98 18.95
C GLU A 156 -2.34 -12.19 20.46
N ILE A 157 -2.48 -13.45 20.89
CA ILE A 157 -2.14 -13.87 22.25
C ILE A 157 -0.90 -14.76 22.17
N ALA A 158 0.17 -14.34 22.85
CA ALA A 158 1.40 -15.12 22.90
C ALA A 158 1.11 -16.53 23.46
N ARG A 159 1.58 -17.57 22.77
CA ARG A 159 1.45 -18.98 23.18
C ARG A 159 2.02 -19.26 24.58
N THR A 160 2.99 -18.46 25.01
CA THR A 160 3.66 -18.56 26.31
C THR A 160 2.97 -17.78 27.43
N SER A 161 1.85 -17.10 27.15
CA SER A 161 1.11 -16.30 28.13
C SER A 161 0.75 -17.14 29.36
N LYS A 162 0.96 -16.57 30.54
CA LYS A 162 0.57 -17.18 31.82
C LYS A 162 -0.84 -16.79 32.26
N ASN A 163 -1.47 -15.83 31.57
CA ASN A 163 -2.79 -15.29 31.88
C ASN A 163 -3.69 -15.43 30.63
N ILE A 164 -3.92 -16.67 30.17
CA ILE A 164 -4.57 -16.94 28.89
C ILE A 164 -6.04 -16.49 28.88
N ASN A 165 -6.74 -16.65 30.01
CA ASN A 165 -8.15 -16.29 30.13
C ASN A 165 -8.32 -14.76 30.14
N GLU A 166 -7.50 -14.06 30.90
CA GLU A 166 -7.49 -12.60 30.97
C GLU A 166 -7.07 -11.99 29.64
N ALA A 167 -6.09 -12.57 28.95
CA ALA A 167 -5.70 -12.17 27.61
C ALA A 167 -6.87 -12.31 26.62
N TRP A 168 -7.64 -13.40 26.71
CA TRP A 168 -8.86 -13.57 25.91
C TRP A 168 -9.92 -12.53 26.23
N GLU A 169 -10.17 -12.23 27.50
CA GLU A 169 -11.12 -11.17 27.88
C GLU A 169 -10.66 -9.80 27.37
N PHE A 170 -9.36 -9.51 27.41
CA PHE A 170 -8.79 -8.29 26.86
C PHE A 170 -8.94 -8.19 25.34
N VAL A 171 -8.65 -9.27 24.60
CA VAL A 171 -8.85 -9.31 23.14
C VAL A 171 -10.33 -9.12 22.78
N LYS A 172 -11.25 -9.78 23.49
CA LYS A 172 -12.71 -9.58 23.30
C LYS A 172 -13.11 -8.14 23.56
N TYR A 173 -12.58 -7.54 24.63
CA TYR A 173 -12.82 -6.13 24.95
C TYR A 173 -12.33 -5.21 23.84
N LEU A 174 -11.08 -5.35 23.38
CA LEU A 174 -10.50 -4.54 22.30
C LEU A 174 -11.25 -4.70 20.97
N ALA A 175 -11.70 -5.93 20.68
CA ALA A 175 -12.48 -6.22 19.48
C ALA A 175 -13.95 -5.80 19.63
N SER A 176 -14.45 -5.47 20.82
CA SER A 176 -15.88 -5.17 21.03
C SER A 176 -16.35 -3.96 20.20
N PRO A 177 -17.64 -3.87 19.82
CA PRO A 177 -18.18 -2.68 19.15
C PRO A 177 -17.92 -1.39 19.93
N PHE A 178 -17.93 -1.45 21.26
CA PHE A 178 -17.64 -0.30 22.13
C PHE A 178 -16.21 0.20 21.94
N SER A 179 -15.21 -0.66 22.15
CA SER A 179 -13.79 -0.28 22.04
C SER A 179 -13.40 0.12 20.62
N GLN A 180 -13.91 -0.62 19.63
CA GLN A 180 -13.67 -0.32 18.22
C GLN A 180 -14.28 1.03 17.81
N LYS A 181 -15.47 1.39 18.33
CA LYS A 181 -16.09 2.69 18.09
C LYS A 181 -15.23 3.81 18.67
N ILE A 182 -14.74 3.66 19.90
CA ILE A 182 -13.83 4.63 20.53
C ILE A 182 -12.56 4.80 19.70
N LEU A 183 -11.91 3.70 19.30
CA LEU A 183 -10.69 3.75 18.48
C LEU A 183 -10.94 4.51 17.17
N MET A 184 -12.00 4.13 16.44
CA MET A 184 -12.41 4.78 15.20
C MET A 184 -12.68 6.27 15.40
N GLU A 185 -13.42 6.66 16.44
CA GLU A 185 -13.75 8.06 16.75
C GLU A 185 -12.52 8.89 17.15
N LYS A 186 -11.51 8.29 17.80
CA LYS A 186 -10.29 8.99 18.21
C LYS A 186 -9.22 9.06 17.12
N THR A 187 -9.12 8.04 16.27
CA THR A 187 -7.96 7.86 15.37
C THR A 187 -8.31 7.95 13.88
N SER A 188 -9.59 7.89 13.52
CA SER A 188 -10.04 7.80 12.13
C SER A 188 -9.62 6.50 11.42
N ARG A 189 -9.17 5.50 12.18
CA ARG A 189 -8.96 4.14 11.68
C ARG A 189 -10.29 3.50 11.32
N ILE A 190 -10.32 2.79 10.19
CA ILE A 190 -11.47 1.96 9.86
C ILE A 190 -11.57 0.80 10.87
N SER A 191 -12.78 0.45 11.29
CA SER A 191 -12.99 -0.73 12.15
C SER A 191 -13.28 -1.98 11.31
N SER A 192 -12.78 -3.12 11.77
CA SER A 192 -13.16 -4.44 11.26
C SER A 192 -14.62 -4.83 11.57
N ARG A 193 -15.30 -4.11 12.49
CA ARG A 193 -16.71 -4.34 12.82
C ARG A 193 -17.62 -3.75 11.76
N ARG A 194 -18.29 -4.61 11.00
CA ARG A 194 -19.32 -4.21 10.01
C ARG A 194 -20.40 -3.31 10.59
N SER A 195 -20.79 -3.51 11.85
CA SER A 195 -21.79 -2.69 12.56
C SER A 195 -21.38 -1.22 12.73
N LEU A 196 -20.09 -0.90 12.64
CA LEU A 196 -19.56 0.46 12.77
C LEU A 196 -19.34 1.15 11.42
N ARG A 197 -19.65 0.49 10.30
CA ARG A 197 -19.42 1.04 8.96
C ARG A 197 -20.12 2.39 8.75
N SER A 198 -21.40 2.49 9.11
CA SER A 198 -22.15 3.75 8.98
C SER A 198 -21.57 4.84 9.87
N ASN A 199 -21.11 4.50 11.08
CA ASN A 199 -20.44 5.47 11.97
C ASN A 199 -19.12 5.96 11.37
N TYR A 200 -18.35 5.07 10.74
CA TYR A 200 -17.10 5.43 10.07
C TYR A 200 -17.37 6.40 8.92
N ILE A 201 -18.32 6.09 8.03
CA ILE A 201 -18.70 6.94 6.89
C ILE A 201 -19.19 8.30 7.37
N GLU A 202 -20.05 8.34 8.39
CA GLU A 202 -20.50 9.59 9.00
C GLU A 202 -19.30 10.45 9.43
N LYS A 203 -18.39 9.85 10.20
CA LYS A 203 -17.22 10.53 10.71
C LYS A 203 -16.35 11.09 9.58
N ILE A 204 -15.94 10.26 8.63
CA ILE A 204 -14.97 10.67 7.60
C ILE A 204 -15.58 11.63 6.58
N SER A 205 -16.89 11.53 6.33
CA SER A 205 -17.60 12.46 5.42
C SER A 205 -17.55 13.92 5.90
N SER A 206 -17.35 14.16 7.20
CA SER A 206 -17.28 15.52 7.75
C SER A 206 -16.03 16.31 7.31
N PHE A 207 -14.99 15.64 6.83
CA PHE A 207 -13.73 16.26 6.45
C PHE A 207 -13.24 15.86 5.04
N LEU A 208 -14.11 15.22 4.26
CA LEU A 208 -13.87 14.77 2.89
C LEU A 208 -14.77 15.52 1.91
N VAL A 209 -14.31 15.65 0.65
CA VAL A 209 -15.14 16.17 -0.44
C VAL A 209 -16.12 15.12 -0.97
N ASN A 210 -15.87 13.84 -0.70
CA ASN A 210 -16.78 12.76 -1.07
C ASN A 210 -18.10 12.87 -0.31
N SER A 211 -19.20 12.64 -1.01
CA SER A 211 -20.49 12.32 -0.40
C SER A 211 -20.44 10.98 0.34
N LYS A 212 -21.37 10.76 1.28
CA LYS A 212 -21.52 9.48 1.99
C LYS A 212 -21.71 8.30 1.04
N LYS A 213 -22.43 8.52 -0.07
CA LYS A 213 -22.63 7.51 -1.12
C LYS A 213 -21.34 7.15 -1.82
N GLU A 214 -20.53 8.13 -2.22
CA GLU A 214 -19.23 7.87 -2.86
C GLU A 214 -18.27 7.16 -1.92
N LEU A 215 -18.28 7.50 -0.63
CA LEU A 215 -17.49 6.79 0.39
C LEU A 215 -17.91 5.32 0.53
N GLU A 216 -19.21 5.07 0.58
CA GLU A 216 -19.75 3.71 0.61
C GLU A 216 -19.30 2.91 -0.63
N GLU A 217 -19.36 3.51 -1.82
CA GLU A 217 -18.91 2.89 -3.08
C GLU A 217 -17.40 2.61 -3.09
N VAL A 218 -16.58 3.56 -2.65
CA VAL A 218 -15.13 3.40 -2.56
C VAL A 218 -14.77 2.28 -1.60
N LEU A 219 -15.32 2.29 -0.38
CA LEU A 219 -15.05 1.27 0.63
C LEU A 219 -15.58 -0.10 0.22
N SER A 220 -16.80 -0.19 -0.33
CA SER A 220 -17.38 -1.46 -0.77
C SER A 220 -16.61 -2.07 -1.94
N GLY A 221 -16.13 -1.25 -2.87
CA GLY A 221 -15.27 -1.76 -3.92
C GLY A 221 -13.90 -2.21 -3.42
N ALA A 222 -13.31 -1.53 -2.42
CA ALA A 222 -12.06 -1.97 -1.82
C ALA A 222 -12.19 -3.40 -1.27
N PHE A 223 -13.23 -3.68 -0.46
CA PHE A 223 -13.50 -5.03 0.05
C PHE A 223 -13.90 -6.05 -1.01
N LYS A 224 -14.52 -5.61 -2.11
CA LYS A 224 -14.90 -6.50 -3.22
C LYS A 224 -13.69 -6.98 -4.02
N TYR A 225 -12.70 -6.12 -4.22
CA TYR A 225 -11.53 -6.38 -5.06
C TYR A 225 -10.25 -6.60 -4.26
N CYS A 226 -10.34 -6.74 -2.95
CA CYS A 226 -9.16 -6.94 -2.13
C CYS A 226 -8.64 -8.37 -2.17
N GLN A 227 -7.34 -8.51 -2.00
CA GLN A 227 -6.67 -9.70 -1.53
C GLN A 227 -6.00 -9.36 -0.19
N GLU A 228 -6.05 -10.30 0.76
CA GLU A 228 -5.29 -10.20 2.01
C GLU A 228 -3.80 -10.01 1.72
N ASP A 229 -3.16 -9.12 2.46
CA ASP A 229 -1.76 -8.77 2.23
C ASP A 229 -0.82 -9.99 2.34
N ALA A 230 0.34 -9.86 1.70
CA ALA A 230 1.39 -10.88 1.78
C ALA A 230 2.07 -10.91 3.15
N GLU A 231 1.96 -9.86 3.96
CA GLU A 231 2.59 -9.73 5.27
C GLU A 231 2.05 -10.75 6.28
N HIS A 232 0.74 -11.02 6.26
CA HIS A 232 0.11 -12.01 7.14
C HIS A 232 0.12 -13.43 6.58
N THR A 233 0.20 -13.57 5.26
CA THR A 233 -0.05 -14.85 4.59
C THR A 233 1.24 -15.55 4.14
N VAL A 234 2.32 -14.80 3.90
CA VAL A 234 3.59 -15.35 3.43
C VAL A 234 4.53 -15.63 4.59
N PHE A 235 4.93 -16.89 4.74
CA PHE A 235 5.92 -17.27 5.74
C PHE A 235 7.24 -16.52 5.56
N GLY A 236 7.74 -15.91 6.65
CA GLY A 236 9.00 -15.18 6.67
C GLY A 236 8.96 -13.85 5.92
N PHE A 237 7.76 -13.29 5.67
CA PHE A 237 7.55 -12.09 4.86
C PHE A 237 8.55 -10.97 5.15
N TYR A 238 8.71 -10.50 6.39
CA TYR A 238 9.59 -9.36 6.68
C TYR A 238 11.06 -9.58 6.30
N GLN A 239 11.55 -10.83 6.35
CA GLN A 239 12.90 -11.14 5.88
C GLN A 239 12.98 -11.04 4.36
N LEU A 240 11.96 -11.52 3.64
CA LEU A 240 11.88 -11.39 2.19
C LEU A 240 11.74 -9.92 1.78
N GLN A 241 10.91 -9.17 2.51
CA GLN A 241 10.65 -7.76 2.30
C GLN A 241 11.90 -6.90 2.47
N SER A 242 12.67 -7.16 3.52
CA SER A 242 13.97 -6.49 3.73
C SER A 242 14.92 -6.71 2.54
N VAL A 243 14.99 -7.95 2.02
CA VAL A 243 15.82 -8.27 0.85
C VAL A 243 15.34 -7.53 -0.38
N TRP A 244 14.06 -7.64 -0.76
CA TRP A 244 13.61 -6.97 -1.98
C TRP A 244 13.62 -5.44 -1.88
N THR A 245 13.44 -4.88 -0.69
CA THR A 245 13.56 -3.43 -0.45
C THR A 245 14.98 -2.99 -0.79
N SER A 246 15.98 -3.63 -0.17
CA SER A 246 17.41 -3.36 -0.41
C SER A 246 17.80 -3.52 -1.88
N GLU A 247 17.30 -4.55 -2.56
CA GLU A 247 17.62 -4.75 -3.98
C GLU A 247 16.96 -3.71 -4.90
N THR A 248 15.83 -3.14 -4.50
CA THR A 248 15.18 -2.07 -5.28
C THR A 248 15.69 -0.67 -5.02
N ASP A 249 16.41 -0.42 -3.91
CA ASP A 249 16.96 0.90 -3.59
C ASP A 249 17.78 1.53 -4.73
N PRO A 250 18.70 0.80 -5.42
CA PRO A 250 19.42 1.37 -6.54
C PRO A 250 18.54 1.83 -7.71
N LEU A 251 17.35 1.23 -7.90
CA LEU A 251 16.38 1.71 -8.90
C LEU A 251 15.77 3.05 -8.47
N TRP A 252 15.36 3.17 -7.21
CA TRP A 252 14.78 4.40 -6.65
C TRP A 252 15.78 5.55 -6.50
N LEU A 253 17.06 5.23 -6.58
CA LEU A 253 18.17 6.18 -6.63
C LEU A 253 18.65 6.46 -8.08
N GLY A 254 18.04 5.85 -9.09
CA GLY A 254 18.36 6.06 -10.50
C GLY A 254 19.72 5.47 -10.91
N LYS A 255 20.25 4.54 -10.11
CA LYS A 255 21.57 3.92 -10.30
C LYS A 255 21.51 2.64 -11.13
N LYS A 256 20.37 1.94 -11.15
CA LYS A 256 20.17 0.70 -11.90
C LYS A 256 18.86 0.71 -12.67
N GLN A 257 18.81 -0.05 -13.76
CA GLN A 257 17.59 -0.22 -14.56
C GLN A 257 16.67 -1.28 -13.93
N PRO A 258 15.34 -1.21 -14.14
CA PRO A 258 14.38 -2.14 -13.54
C PRO A 258 14.71 -3.61 -13.77
N LYS A 259 15.14 -3.98 -14.98
CA LYS A 259 15.47 -5.37 -15.32
C LYS A 259 16.63 -5.91 -14.49
N GLU A 260 17.70 -5.14 -14.38
CA GLU A 260 18.90 -5.53 -13.62
C GLU A 260 18.57 -5.76 -12.14
N VAL A 261 17.75 -4.87 -11.57
CA VAL A 261 17.27 -4.97 -10.19
C VAL A 261 16.36 -6.20 -10.01
N LEU A 262 15.39 -6.38 -10.90
CA LEU A 262 14.44 -7.49 -10.81
C LEU A 262 15.15 -8.86 -10.90
N ASP A 263 16.10 -9.01 -11.82
CA ASP A 263 16.85 -10.26 -11.99
C ASP A 263 17.66 -10.60 -10.73
N THR A 264 18.32 -9.59 -10.12
CA THR A 264 19.09 -9.76 -8.88
C THR A 264 18.20 -10.06 -7.68
N LEU A 265 17.07 -9.35 -7.57
CA LEU A 265 16.07 -9.53 -6.54
C LEU A 265 15.52 -10.96 -6.55
N ILE A 266 15.16 -11.49 -7.71
CA ILE A 266 14.63 -12.87 -7.84
C ILE A 266 15.63 -13.88 -7.28
N GLN A 267 16.91 -13.74 -7.61
CA GLN A 267 17.95 -14.65 -7.13
C GLN A 267 18.07 -14.60 -5.60
N LYS A 268 18.22 -13.39 -5.04
CA LYS A 268 18.44 -13.21 -3.60
C LYS A 268 17.23 -13.59 -2.75
N VAL A 269 16.03 -13.21 -3.17
CA VAL A 269 14.81 -13.58 -2.43
C VAL A 269 14.58 -15.09 -2.47
N ASN A 270 14.82 -15.76 -3.60
CA ASN A 270 14.73 -17.22 -3.68
C ASN A 270 15.79 -17.93 -2.81
N GLN A 271 16.98 -17.36 -2.70
CA GLN A 271 17.99 -17.83 -1.75
C GLN A 271 17.50 -17.69 -0.31
N THR A 272 16.96 -16.53 0.08
CA THR A 272 16.41 -16.31 1.42
C THR A 272 15.24 -17.25 1.73
N ILE A 273 14.36 -17.52 0.75
CA ILE A 273 13.30 -18.52 0.89
C ILE A 273 13.90 -19.90 1.21
N THR A 274 14.94 -20.31 0.48
CA THR A 274 15.63 -21.59 0.70
C THR A 274 16.25 -21.66 2.10
N GLU A 275 16.85 -20.57 2.57
CA GLU A 275 17.45 -20.47 3.91
C GLU A 275 16.38 -20.54 5.01
N ASN A 276 15.22 -19.90 4.80
CA ASN A 276 14.10 -19.91 5.74
C ASN A 276 13.52 -21.33 5.89
N LEU A 277 13.33 -22.03 4.78
CA LEU A 277 12.87 -23.43 4.80
C LEU A 277 13.86 -24.35 5.54
N LYS A 278 15.16 -24.18 5.36
CA LYS A 278 16.19 -24.94 6.08
C LYS A 278 16.17 -24.70 7.60
N LYS A 279 15.81 -23.49 8.04
CA LYS A 279 15.67 -23.17 9.47
C LYS A 279 14.45 -23.84 10.10
N MET A 280 13.37 -24.06 9.34
CA MET A 280 12.17 -24.75 9.82
C MET A 280 12.37 -26.25 10.02
N SER A 281 13.25 -26.87 9.24
CA SER A 281 13.54 -28.30 9.33
C SER A 281 14.46 -28.70 10.49
N LYS A 282 14.93 -27.73 11.28
CA LYS A 282 15.78 -27.92 12.46
C LYS A 282 14.98 -27.67 13.72
#